data_AF-A0A8H5FVY8-F1
#
_entry.id   AF-A0A8H5FVY8-F1
#
_cell.length_a   1.000
_cell.length_b   1.000
_cell.length_c   1.000
_cell.angle_alpha   90.00
_cell.angle_beta   90.00
_cell.angle_gamma   90.00
#
_symmetry.space_group_name_H-M   'P 1'
#
loop_
_entity.id
_entity.type
_entity.pdbx_description
1 polymer ?
#
loop_
_entity_poly.entity_id
_entity_poly.type
_entity_poly.pdbx_seq_one_letter_code
_entity_poly.pdbx_strand_id
1 'polypeptide(L)'
;MKKLSIVEAGFKALDAQDELLNMWRCYVGAINRIMKYIDQIRATRLNCDWGNEYILPLDAIYLAVRLMDANNQVDALRYPELWTKDNVGPAVSVAGRIDWNARPYAAILIPGEGPELAGVRLSPMVVLKMEMAVKQYKEGKAPFLIVSGGTFHPALTEFNEAYKMKSWLVEQHGISPDRVILEPYARHTTTNFRNAGRVLNTIGAPREKPVLTVTDGQQIEYIESDLFRRNEREELTHGVGKIGPRRGDFAIDFVPLPLCAIVDPMDPMDP
;
A
#
# COMPACT_ATOMS: atom_id res chain seq x y z
N MET A 1 -40.33 -27.32 7.19
CA MET A 1 -39.34 -26.79 6.22
C MET A 1 -38.16 -26.22 6.99
N LYS A 2 -36.95 -26.75 6.78
CA LYS A 2 -35.71 -26.25 7.38
C LYS A 2 -35.42 -24.84 6.85
N LYS A 3 -35.23 -23.86 7.74
CA LYS A 3 -34.53 -22.61 7.42
C LYS A 3 -33.10 -23.00 7.01
N LEU A 4 -32.79 -22.94 5.72
CA LEU A 4 -31.40 -22.93 5.26
C LEU A 4 -30.80 -21.58 5.66
N SER A 5 -29.84 -21.60 6.59
CA SER A 5 -28.94 -20.50 6.87
C SER A 5 -28.11 -20.26 5.60
N ILE A 6 -28.38 -19.14 4.92
CA ILE A 6 -27.61 -18.70 3.74
C ILE A 6 -26.12 -18.47 4.08
N VAL A 7 -25.77 -18.42 5.37
CA VAL A 7 -24.40 -18.19 5.86
C VAL A 7 -23.54 -19.47 5.87
N GLU A 8 -24.12 -20.68 5.87
CA GLU A 8 -23.35 -21.94 5.99
C GLU A 8 -23.34 -22.78 4.71
N ALA A 9 -24.19 -22.48 3.73
CA ALA A 9 -24.39 -23.35 2.55
C ALA A 9 -23.63 -22.93 1.27
N GLY A 10 -22.71 -21.96 1.33
CA GLY A 10 -22.21 -21.31 0.12
C GLY A 10 -20.72 -20.99 0.05
N PHE A 11 -19.82 -21.72 0.73
CA PHE A 11 -18.36 -21.57 0.51
C PHE A 11 -17.61 -22.90 0.68
N LYS A 12 -18.20 -24.00 0.20
CA LYS A 12 -17.47 -25.27 -0.03
C LYS A 12 -17.01 -25.44 -1.48
N ALA A 13 -17.05 -24.37 -2.28
CA ALA A 13 -16.65 -24.38 -3.66
C ALA A 13 -15.54 -23.34 -3.88
N LEU A 14 -14.45 -23.81 -4.48
CA LEU A 14 -13.17 -23.15 -4.80
C LEU A 14 -12.12 -23.32 -3.69
N ASP A 15 -10.97 -23.87 -4.07
CA ASP A 15 -9.70 -23.90 -3.33
C ASP A 15 -9.18 -22.48 -3.04
N ALA A 16 -9.99 -21.64 -2.38
CA ALA A 16 -9.58 -20.34 -1.93
C ALA A 16 -8.57 -20.55 -0.79
N GLN A 17 -7.33 -20.11 -1.00
CA GLN A 17 -6.29 -20.10 0.03
C GLN A 17 -6.86 -19.52 1.34
N ASP A 18 -6.48 -20.08 2.50
CA ASP A 18 -7.00 -19.67 3.81
C ASP A 18 -6.93 -18.15 4.05
N GLU A 19 -5.94 -17.49 3.45
CA GLU A 19 -5.77 -16.04 3.49
C GLU A 19 -6.90 -15.27 2.77
N LEU A 20 -7.42 -15.77 1.64
CA LEU A 20 -8.57 -15.19 0.93
C LEU A 20 -9.87 -15.37 1.74
N LEU A 21 -10.04 -16.53 2.40
CA LEU A 21 -11.16 -16.76 3.30
C LEU A 21 -11.10 -15.83 4.52
N ASN A 22 -9.90 -15.57 5.03
CA ASN A 22 -9.68 -14.60 6.11
C ASN A 22 -10.02 -13.17 5.66
N MET A 23 -9.54 -12.74 4.49
CA MET A 23 -9.89 -11.45 3.90
C MET A 23 -11.41 -11.27 3.76
N TRP A 24 -12.11 -12.29 3.24
CA TRP A 24 -13.57 -12.24 3.11
C TRP A 24 -14.27 -12.04 4.48
N ARG A 25 -13.81 -12.75 5.52
CA ARG A 25 -14.34 -12.57 6.88
C ARG A 25 -14.10 -11.14 7.39
N CYS A 26 -12.94 -10.55 7.09
CA CYS A 26 -12.64 -9.16 7.44
C CYS A 26 -13.53 -8.18 6.69
N TYR A 27 -13.77 -8.37 5.39
CA TYR A 27 -14.74 -7.57 4.61
C TYR A 27 -16.14 -7.59 5.23
N VAL A 28 -16.67 -8.79 5.50
CA VAL A 28 -18.00 -8.95 6.12
C VAL A 28 -18.02 -8.32 7.53
N GLY A 29 -16.94 -8.48 8.30
CA GLY A 29 -16.78 -7.88 9.62
C GLY A 29 -16.75 -6.35 9.59
N ALA A 30 -16.04 -5.74 8.64
CA ALA A 30 -15.98 -4.30 8.46
C ALA A 30 -17.35 -3.71 8.13
N ILE A 31 -18.07 -4.31 7.16
CA ILE A 31 -19.44 -3.91 6.80
C ILE A 31 -20.36 -4.00 8.03
N ASN A 32 -20.33 -5.11 8.76
CA ASN A 32 -21.15 -5.29 9.97
C ASN A 32 -20.84 -4.26 11.07
N ARG A 33 -19.58 -3.85 11.24
CA ARG A 33 -19.20 -2.80 12.19
C ARG A 33 -19.74 -1.44 11.80
N ILE A 34 -19.64 -1.06 10.51
CA ILE A 34 -20.20 0.18 9.99
C ILE A 34 -21.71 0.23 10.22
N MET A 35 -22.41 -0.87 9.91
CA MET A 35 -23.86 -0.99 10.13
C MET A 35 -24.25 -0.82 11.60
N LYS A 36 -23.54 -1.49 12.53
CA LYS A 36 -23.77 -1.33 13.98
C LYS A 36 -23.51 0.10 14.46
N TYR A 37 -22.50 0.77 13.92
CA TYR A 37 -22.20 2.16 14.29
C TYR A 37 -23.28 3.13 13.80
N ILE A 38 -23.82 2.90 12.59
CA ILE A 38 -25.00 3.63 12.08
C ILE A 38 -26.18 3.44 13.02
N ASP A 39 -26.47 2.20 13.42
CA ASP A 39 -27.54 1.88 14.37
C ASP A 39 -27.35 2.60 15.71
N GLN A 40 -26.12 2.67 16.23
CA GLN A 40 -25.82 3.38 17.49
C GLN A 40 -25.98 4.90 17.39
N ILE A 41 -25.50 5.53 16.32
CA ILE A 41 -25.71 6.98 16.09
C ILE A 41 -27.20 7.28 15.94
N ARG A 42 -27.93 6.40 15.25
CA ARG A 42 -29.38 6.53 15.11
C ARG A 42 -30.07 6.37 16.44
N ALA A 43 -29.77 5.35 17.24
CA ALA A 43 -30.34 5.16 18.58
C ALA A 43 -30.04 6.32 19.55
N THR A 44 -28.87 6.98 19.43
CA THR A 44 -28.55 8.18 20.22
C THR A 44 -29.22 9.45 19.71
N ARG A 45 -29.61 9.52 18.42
CA ARG A 45 -30.43 10.60 17.85
C ARG A 45 -31.94 10.34 17.93
N LEU A 46 -32.36 9.10 18.11
CA LEU A 46 -33.74 8.64 18.00
C LEU A 46 -34.22 8.05 19.33
N ASN A 47 -34.65 8.95 20.21
CA ASN A 47 -35.86 8.75 21.02
C ASN A 47 -37.13 8.78 20.12
N CYS A 48 -37.02 8.34 18.87
CA CYS A 48 -38.04 8.45 17.84
C CYS A 48 -38.21 7.08 17.18
N ASP A 49 -39.39 6.51 17.36
CA ASP A 49 -39.82 5.23 16.78
C ASP A 49 -39.70 5.26 15.25
N TRP A 50 -38.82 4.42 14.71
CA TRP A 50 -38.85 4.04 13.29
C TRP A 50 -38.79 2.52 13.22
N GLY A 51 -39.93 1.89 12.95
CA GLY A 51 -40.05 0.44 12.87
C GLY A 51 -39.27 -0.14 11.69
N ASN A 52 -38.57 -1.26 11.90
CA ASN A 52 -38.08 -2.24 10.92
C ASN A 52 -37.63 -1.77 9.51
N GLU A 53 -37.13 -0.55 9.35
CA GLU A 53 -36.57 -0.09 8.08
C GLU A 53 -35.11 -0.55 7.96
N TYR A 54 -34.87 -1.44 7.01
CA TYR A 54 -33.54 -1.93 6.63
C TYR A 54 -32.63 -0.75 6.27
N ILE A 55 -31.41 -0.73 6.81
CA ILE A 55 -30.38 0.24 6.39
C ILE A 55 -30.09 0.02 4.90
N LEU A 56 -30.33 1.05 4.09
CA LEU A 56 -29.94 1.03 2.69
C LEU A 56 -28.41 1.18 2.60
N PRO A 57 -27.73 0.38 1.74
CA PRO A 57 -26.26 0.41 1.60
C PRO A 57 -25.63 1.79 1.35
N LEU A 58 -26.40 2.74 0.81
CA LEU A 58 -25.95 4.11 0.56
C LEU A 58 -25.66 4.90 1.86
N ASP A 59 -26.38 4.62 2.95
CA ASP A 59 -26.18 5.33 4.22
C ASP A 59 -24.82 4.99 4.85
N ALA A 60 -24.36 3.76 4.65
CA ALA A 60 -23.07 3.29 5.14
C ALA A 60 -21.89 3.89 4.38
N ILE A 61 -21.98 3.97 3.06
CA ILE A 61 -20.98 4.63 2.23
C ILE A 61 -20.95 6.13 2.55
N TYR A 62 -22.10 6.78 2.66
CA TYR A 62 -22.19 8.19 3.02
C TYR A 62 -21.54 8.46 4.40
N LEU A 63 -21.84 7.65 5.41
CA LEU A 63 -21.23 7.81 6.73
C LEU A 63 -19.71 7.60 6.70
N ALA A 64 -19.23 6.55 6.00
CA ALA A 64 -17.79 6.30 5.86
C ALA A 64 -17.07 7.49 5.22
N VAL A 65 -17.62 8.04 4.12
CA VAL A 65 -17.09 9.24 3.46
C VAL A 65 -17.08 10.44 4.39
N ARG A 66 -18.16 10.66 5.16
CA ARG A 66 -18.23 11.78 6.12
C ARG A 66 -17.26 11.64 7.29
N LEU A 67 -16.99 10.41 7.75
CA LEU A 67 -15.99 10.15 8.79
C LEU A 67 -14.56 10.35 8.28
N MET A 68 -14.28 9.94 7.04
CA MET A 68 -12.99 10.19 6.39
C MET A 68 -12.74 11.70 6.23
N ASP A 69 -13.74 12.43 5.74
CA ASP A 69 -13.71 13.89 5.61
C ASP A 69 -13.52 14.58 6.97
N ALA A 70 -14.28 14.19 7.99
CA ALA A 70 -14.15 14.73 9.35
C ALA A 70 -12.78 14.48 9.99
N ASN A 71 -12.11 13.38 9.63
CA ASN A 71 -10.76 13.06 10.10
C ASN A 71 -9.64 13.58 9.19
N ASN A 72 -9.97 14.37 8.15
CA ASN A 72 -9.04 14.82 7.11
C ASN A 72 -8.27 13.67 6.44
N GLN A 73 -8.84 12.45 6.41
CA GLN A 73 -8.25 11.28 5.80
C GLN A 73 -8.84 11.04 4.41
N VAL A 74 -8.52 11.93 3.46
CA VAL A 74 -8.99 11.86 2.07
C VAL A 74 -7.89 11.41 1.10
N ASP A 75 -6.72 11.00 1.62
CA ASP A 75 -5.54 10.69 0.82
C ASP A 75 -5.78 9.56 -0.19
N ALA A 76 -6.60 8.55 0.15
CA ALA A 76 -6.98 7.46 -0.76
C ALA A 76 -7.62 7.97 -2.06
N LEU A 77 -8.32 9.10 -2.00
CA LEU A 77 -9.03 9.71 -3.13
C LEU A 77 -8.18 10.74 -3.89
N ARG A 78 -6.96 11.08 -3.42
CA ARG A 78 -6.16 12.17 -4.02
C ARG A 78 -5.57 11.84 -5.38
N TYR A 79 -5.30 10.56 -5.68
CA TYR A 79 -4.58 10.15 -6.89
C TYR A 79 -5.34 9.11 -7.73
N PRO A 80 -6.58 9.40 -8.17
CA PRO A 80 -7.44 8.43 -8.85
C PRO A 80 -6.88 7.90 -10.19
N GLU A 81 -5.98 8.67 -10.83
CA GLU A 81 -5.35 8.29 -12.10
C GLU A 81 -3.95 7.66 -11.94
N LEU A 82 -3.48 7.44 -10.70
CA LEU A 82 -2.14 6.91 -10.42
C LEU A 82 -1.88 5.57 -11.11
N TRP A 83 -2.89 4.69 -11.10
CA TRP A 83 -2.78 3.35 -11.65
C TRP A 83 -2.95 3.29 -13.17
N THR A 84 -3.25 4.41 -13.84
CA THR A 84 -3.64 4.42 -15.26
C THR A 84 -2.83 5.37 -16.14
N LYS A 85 -2.71 6.67 -15.80
CA LYS A 85 -2.15 7.68 -16.73
C LYS A 85 -0.77 8.21 -16.36
N ASP A 86 -0.60 8.78 -15.17
CA ASP A 86 0.57 9.64 -14.88
C ASP A 86 1.73 8.92 -14.19
N ASN A 87 1.55 7.64 -13.86
CA ASN A 87 2.52 6.91 -13.07
C ASN A 87 2.75 5.48 -13.56
N VAL A 88 1.78 4.57 -13.36
CA VAL A 88 1.99 3.17 -13.72
C VAL A 88 1.82 2.93 -15.24
N GLY A 89 1.01 3.71 -15.94
CA GLY A 89 0.78 3.56 -17.39
C GLY A 89 2.07 3.59 -18.24
N PRO A 90 2.93 4.62 -18.11
CA PRO A 90 4.23 4.65 -18.80
C PRO A 90 5.12 3.47 -18.40
N ALA A 91 5.15 3.12 -17.10
CA ALA A 91 5.93 1.98 -16.60
C ALA A 91 5.45 0.64 -17.17
N VAL A 92 4.14 0.45 -17.38
CA VAL A 92 3.55 -0.74 -18.04
C VAL A 92 4.03 -0.84 -19.50
N SER A 93 4.06 0.28 -20.23
CA SER A 93 4.56 0.32 -21.61
C SER A 93 6.05 -0.09 -21.69
N VAL A 94 6.86 0.41 -20.75
CA VAL A 94 8.28 0.01 -20.63
C VAL A 94 8.40 -1.46 -20.22
N ALA A 95 7.62 -1.90 -19.23
CA ALA A 95 7.63 -3.26 -18.70
C ALA A 95 7.32 -4.32 -19.75
N GLY A 96 6.45 -4.02 -20.72
CA GLY A 96 6.16 -4.90 -21.85
C GLY A 96 7.33 -5.10 -22.83
N ARG A 97 8.41 -4.33 -22.70
CA ARG A 97 9.57 -4.35 -23.63
C ARG A 97 10.88 -4.74 -22.95
N ILE A 98 10.90 -4.94 -21.63
CA ILE A 98 12.11 -5.31 -20.92
C ILE A 98 12.28 -6.82 -20.83
N ASP A 99 13.51 -7.28 -20.95
CA ASP A 99 13.88 -8.62 -20.51
C ASP A 99 14.07 -8.60 -18.99
N TRP A 100 13.10 -9.15 -18.27
CA TRP A 100 13.16 -9.27 -16.81
C TRP A 100 14.33 -10.13 -16.35
N ASN A 101 14.83 -11.08 -17.14
CA ASN A 101 15.92 -11.97 -16.73
C ASN A 101 17.30 -11.31 -16.82
N ALA A 102 17.43 -10.20 -17.57
CA ALA A 102 18.67 -9.43 -17.68
C ALA A 102 19.09 -8.72 -16.37
N ARG A 103 18.19 -8.66 -15.38
CA ARG A 103 18.39 -7.95 -14.11
C ARG A 103 18.10 -8.90 -12.95
N PRO A 104 18.84 -8.87 -11.84
CA PRO A 104 18.55 -9.74 -10.69
C PRO A 104 17.22 -9.41 -10.00
N TYR A 105 16.82 -8.13 -9.96
CA TYR A 105 15.63 -7.67 -9.25
C TYR A 105 14.56 -7.11 -10.20
N ALA A 106 13.29 -7.21 -9.80
CA ALA A 106 12.15 -6.64 -10.52
C ALA A 106 12.10 -5.12 -10.38
N ALA A 107 12.40 -4.60 -9.20
CA ALA A 107 12.48 -3.18 -8.91
C ALA A 107 13.43 -2.93 -7.74
N ILE A 108 13.80 -1.67 -7.55
CA ILE A 108 14.38 -1.17 -6.31
C ILE A 108 13.28 -0.39 -5.57
N LEU A 109 12.92 -0.82 -4.37
CA LEU A 109 11.96 -0.12 -3.51
C LEU A 109 12.71 0.86 -2.60
N ILE A 110 12.24 2.11 -2.56
CA ILE A 110 12.76 3.16 -1.68
C ILE A 110 11.60 3.59 -0.77
N PRO A 111 11.54 3.06 0.46
CA PRO A 111 10.59 3.53 1.46
C PRO A 111 10.91 4.97 1.85
N GLY A 112 9.87 5.78 1.93
CA GLY A 112 9.89 7.11 2.49
C GLY A 112 10.11 7.06 3.99
N GLU A 113 10.49 8.20 4.53
CA GLU A 113 10.73 8.44 5.93
C GLU A 113 10.00 9.74 6.27
N GLY A 114 8.88 9.60 6.99
CA GLY A 114 8.09 10.75 7.41
C GLY A 114 8.99 11.79 8.09
N PRO A 115 9.01 13.05 7.63
CA PRO A 115 9.93 14.04 8.13
C PRO A 115 9.49 14.44 9.54
N GLU A 116 10.47 14.56 10.42
CA GLU A 116 10.25 15.10 11.76
C GLU A 116 9.96 16.62 11.73
N LEU A 117 10.23 17.31 10.62
CA LEU A 117 10.16 18.77 10.51
C LEU A 117 9.42 19.23 9.24
N ALA A 118 8.35 20.00 9.46
CA ALA A 118 7.62 20.68 8.39
C ALA A 118 8.53 21.70 7.66
N GLY A 119 8.53 21.67 6.32
CA GLY A 119 9.24 22.65 5.49
C GLY A 119 10.62 22.23 4.96
N VAL A 120 11.15 21.06 5.36
CA VAL A 120 12.41 20.53 4.79
C VAL A 120 12.14 19.88 3.44
N ARG A 121 13.03 20.12 2.45
CA ARG A 121 12.90 19.60 1.08
C ARG A 121 12.88 18.06 1.08
N LEU A 122 13.88 17.41 1.65
CA LEU A 122 13.97 15.98 2.00
C LEU A 122 14.94 15.85 3.18
N SER A 123 14.76 14.86 4.07
CA SER A 123 15.72 14.65 5.16
C SER A 123 17.07 14.15 4.62
N PRO A 124 18.20 14.41 5.31
CA PRO A 124 19.50 13.86 4.91
C PRO A 124 19.50 12.34 4.77
N MET A 125 18.72 11.64 5.60
CA MET A 125 18.57 10.19 5.54
C MET A 125 17.84 9.74 4.27
N VAL A 126 16.75 10.41 3.89
CA VAL A 126 16.06 10.13 2.62
C VAL A 126 16.99 10.34 1.43
N VAL A 127 17.79 11.42 1.42
CA VAL A 127 18.78 11.66 0.37
C VAL A 127 19.82 10.54 0.33
N LEU A 128 20.34 10.10 1.47
CA LEU A 128 21.28 8.98 1.54
C LEU A 128 20.68 7.69 0.95
N LYS A 129 19.45 7.35 1.32
CA LYS A 129 18.73 6.17 0.78
C LYS A 129 18.58 6.26 -0.73
N MET A 130 18.17 7.42 -1.23
CA MET A 130 18.02 7.64 -2.66
C MET A 130 19.36 7.56 -3.41
N GLU A 131 20.45 8.11 -2.88
CA GLU A 131 21.80 7.96 -3.46
C GLU A 131 22.22 6.48 -3.54
N MET A 132 21.95 5.71 -2.48
CA MET A 132 22.21 4.26 -2.48
C MET A 132 21.37 3.54 -3.53
N ALA A 133 20.09 3.91 -3.69
CA ALA A 133 19.21 3.32 -4.68
C ALA A 133 19.63 3.68 -6.12
N VAL A 134 20.06 4.92 -6.35
CA VAL A 134 20.62 5.36 -7.63
C VAL A 134 21.86 4.56 -7.98
N LYS A 135 22.75 4.30 -7.02
CA LYS A 135 23.92 3.45 -7.24
C LYS A 135 23.50 2.05 -7.72
N GLN A 136 22.59 1.39 -7.02
CA GLN A 136 22.07 0.07 -7.42
C GLN A 136 21.40 0.10 -8.80
N TYR A 137 20.66 1.17 -9.10
CA TYR A 137 20.01 1.34 -10.40
C TYR A 137 21.03 1.51 -11.54
N LYS A 138 22.05 2.35 -11.35
CA LYS A 138 23.14 2.58 -12.32
C LYS A 138 24.03 1.36 -12.53
N GLU A 139 24.22 0.54 -11.49
CA GLU A 139 24.83 -0.79 -11.59
C GLU A 139 23.95 -1.80 -12.34
N GLY A 140 22.70 -1.43 -12.66
CA GLY A 140 21.83 -2.25 -13.45
C GLY A 140 21.24 -3.42 -12.68
N LYS A 141 20.91 -3.23 -11.40
CA LYS A 141 20.30 -4.26 -10.55
C LYS A 141 18.81 -4.45 -10.83
N ALA A 142 18.11 -3.41 -11.25
CA ALA A 142 16.68 -3.44 -11.54
C ALA A 142 16.30 -2.49 -12.68
N PRO A 143 15.19 -2.75 -13.38
CA PRO A 143 14.68 -1.89 -14.44
C PRO A 143 13.85 -0.70 -13.96
N PHE A 144 13.40 -0.69 -12.70
CA PHE A 144 12.53 0.33 -12.11
C PHE A 144 12.98 0.72 -10.70
N LEU A 145 12.66 1.97 -10.33
CA LEU A 145 12.70 2.48 -8.96
C LEU A 145 11.26 2.73 -8.51
N ILE A 146 10.88 2.22 -7.35
CA ILE A 146 9.59 2.48 -6.71
C ILE A 146 9.86 3.42 -5.53
N VAL A 147 9.36 4.64 -5.60
CA VAL A 147 9.42 5.61 -4.51
C VAL A 147 8.09 5.57 -3.75
N SER A 148 8.13 5.15 -2.48
CA SER A 148 6.93 4.79 -1.72
C SER A 148 6.85 5.62 -0.45
N GLY A 149 5.84 6.50 -0.31
CA GLY A 149 5.74 7.41 0.83
C GLY A 149 4.55 8.37 0.74
N GLY A 150 3.89 8.58 1.88
CA GLY A 150 2.65 9.36 2.00
C GLY A 150 2.81 10.87 2.11
N THR A 151 1.72 11.52 2.52
CA THR A 151 1.66 12.97 2.79
C THR A 151 2.26 13.31 4.15
N PHE A 152 3.00 14.42 4.23
CA PHE A 152 3.61 14.86 5.49
C PHE A 152 2.58 15.25 6.55
N HIS A 153 2.95 15.10 7.82
CA HIS A 153 2.26 15.76 8.93
C HIS A 153 2.71 17.23 9.05
N PRO A 154 1.79 18.19 9.27
CA PRO A 154 0.36 18.01 9.46
C PRO A 154 -0.35 17.55 8.18
N ALA A 155 -1.31 16.63 8.36
CA ALA A 155 -2.20 16.21 7.28
C ALA A 155 -2.83 17.46 6.65
N LEU A 156 -2.96 17.48 5.31
CA LEU A 156 -3.37 18.61 4.46
C LEU A 156 -2.24 19.43 3.80
N THR A 157 -0.96 19.09 3.97
CA THR A 157 0.07 19.69 3.09
C THR A 157 -0.06 19.14 1.66
N GLU A 158 0.13 19.98 0.63
CA GLU A 158 0.19 19.56 -0.79
C GLU A 158 1.43 18.69 -1.11
N PHE A 159 2.28 18.47 -0.10
CA PHE A 159 3.60 17.89 -0.27
C PHE A 159 3.56 16.41 0.10
N ASN A 160 3.50 15.55 -0.92
CA ASN A 160 3.65 14.11 -0.78
C ASN A 160 5.12 13.72 -0.99
N GLU A 161 5.63 12.83 -0.13
CA GLU A 161 7.04 12.46 -0.11
C GLU A 161 7.48 11.78 -1.40
N ALA A 162 6.70 10.82 -1.88
CA ALA A 162 7.03 10.05 -3.07
C ALA A 162 7.20 10.95 -4.30
N TYR A 163 6.41 12.01 -4.43
CA TYR A 163 6.54 12.97 -5.53
C TYR A 163 7.87 13.71 -5.47
N LYS A 164 8.29 14.15 -4.29
CA LYS A 164 9.59 14.81 -4.11
C LYS A 164 10.75 13.87 -4.41
N MET A 165 10.66 12.61 -3.97
CA MET A 165 11.67 11.60 -4.29
C MET A 165 11.75 11.36 -5.80
N LYS A 166 10.61 11.26 -6.49
CA LYS A 166 10.56 11.15 -7.95
C LYS A 166 11.20 12.35 -8.65
N SER A 167 10.80 13.57 -8.29
CA SER A 167 11.38 14.79 -8.84
C SER A 167 12.88 14.84 -8.63
N TRP A 168 13.36 14.49 -7.44
CA TRP A 168 14.80 14.47 -7.14
C TRP A 168 15.56 13.46 -8.01
N LEU A 169 15.04 12.23 -8.18
CA LEU A 169 15.66 11.21 -9.02
C LEU A 169 15.73 11.61 -10.50
N VAL A 170 14.70 12.27 -10.99
CA VAL A 170 14.63 12.75 -12.38
C VAL A 170 15.55 13.95 -12.58
N GLU A 171 15.43 14.98 -11.75
CA GLU A 171 16.12 16.27 -11.92
C GLU A 171 17.61 16.19 -11.59
N GLN A 172 17.99 15.48 -10.52
CA GLN A 172 19.37 15.45 -10.04
C GLN A 172 20.20 14.33 -10.66
N HIS A 173 19.56 13.19 -10.99
CA HIS A 173 20.25 12.00 -11.50
C HIS A 173 19.91 11.64 -12.94
N GLY A 174 19.01 12.39 -13.59
CA GLY A 174 18.66 12.20 -15.00
C GLY A 174 17.97 10.85 -15.28
N ILE A 175 17.37 10.24 -14.26
CA ILE A 175 16.64 8.98 -14.43
C ILE A 175 15.36 9.27 -15.19
N SER A 176 15.08 8.46 -16.22
CA SER A 176 13.89 8.63 -17.03
C SER A 176 12.61 8.53 -16.18
N PRO A 177 11.63 9.45 -16.31
CA PRO A 177 10.43 9.45 -15.49
C PRO A 177 9.57 8.18 -15.56
N ASP A 178 9.64 7.45 -16.67
CA ASP A 178 8.97 6.16 -16.90
C ASP A 178 9.67 4.97 -16.20
N ARG A 179 10.84 5.21 -15.61
CA ARG A 179 11.59 4.25 -14.78
C ARG A 179 11.38 4.47 -13.28
N VAL A 180 10.78 5.60 -12.90
CA VAL A 180 10.49 5.96 -11.50
C VAL A 180 8.99 5.89 -11.26
N ILE A 181 8.58 4.82 -10.60
CA ILE A 181 7.19 4.55 -10.24
C ILE A 181 6.92 5.16 -8.87
N LEU A 182 5.89 5.99 -8.82
CA LEU A 182 5.39 6.67 -7.66
C LEU A 182 4.43 5.77 -6.88
N GLU A 183 4.55 5.75 -5.57
CA GLU A 183 3.61 5.11 -4.67
C GLU A 183 3.34 6.09 -3.51
N PRO A 184 2.28 6.92 -3.60
CA PRO A 184 2.05 8.02 -2.69
C PRO A 184 1.14 7.68 -1.50
N TYR A 185 0.72 6.42 -1.34
CA TYR A 185 -0.33 6.03 -0.41
C TYR A 185 0.20 5.37 0.87
N ALA A 186 1.46 4.96 0.91
CA ALA A 186 2.01 4.31 2.10
C ALA A 186 2.06 5.25 3.32
N ARG A 187 1.66 4.70 4.46
CA ARG A 187 1.61 5.38 5.77
C ARG A 187 2.53 4.74 6.81
N HIS A 188 2.82 3.45 6.58
CA HIS A 188 3.65 2.60 7.42
C HIS A 188 4.62 1.81 6.56
N THR A 189 5.66 1.26 7.20
CA THR A 189 6.62 0.39 6.50
C THR A 189 5.92 -0.84 5.90
N THR A 190 4.92 -1.44 6.56
CA THR A 190 4.14 -2.55 5.99
C THR A 190 3.40 -2.14 4.71
N THR A 191 2.77 -0.97 4.69
CA THR A 191 2.05 -0.45 3.52
C THR A 191 3.00 -0.08 2.38
N ASN A 192 4.24 0.34 2.66
CA ASN A 192 5.26 0.51 1.61
C ASN A 192 5.49 -0.82 0.86
N PHE A 193 5.65 -1.92 1.60
CA PHE A 193 5.89 -3.25 1.02
C PHE A 193 4.65 -3.79 0.30
N ARG A 194 3.45 -3.65 0.89
CA ARG A 194 2.19 -4.02 0.23
C ARG A 194 2.02 -3.26 -1.08
N ASN A 195 2.12 -1.93 -1.05
CA ASN A 195 1.86 -1.10 -2.22
C ASN A 195 2.93 -1.31 -3.31
N ALA A 196 4.18 -1.60 -2.93
CA ALA A 196 5.20 -2.04 -3.89
C ALA A 196 4.80 -3.36 -4.58
N GLY A 197 4.25 -4.33 -3.83
CA GLY A 197 3.67 -5.55 -4.39
C GLY A 197 2.54 -5.26 -5.39
N ARG A 198 1.64 -4.32 -5.07
CA ARG A 198 0.58 -3.87 -6.00
C ARG A 198 1.15 -3.26 -7.26
N VAL A 199 2.13 -2.35 -7.14
CA VAL A 199 2.83 -1.74 -8.29
C VAL A 199 3.42 -2.82 -9.21
N LEU A 200 4.13 -3.79 -8.64
CA LEU A 200 4.77 -4.88 -9.38
C LEU A 200 3.76 -5.75 -10.13
N ASN A 201 2.63 -6.05 -9.49
CA ASN A 201 1.54 -6.76 -10.14
C ASN A 201 0.95 -5.95 -11.30
N THR A 202 0.72 -4.64 -11.11
CA THR A 202 0.14 -3.77 -12.15
C THR A 202 1.05 -3.62 -13.37
N ILE A 203 2.38 -3.56 -13.19
CA ILE A 203 3.33 -3.53 -14.32
C ILE A 203 3.62 -4.92 -14.92
N GLY A 204 3.02 -5.99 -14.40
CA GLY A 204 3.23 -7.36 -14.89
C GLY A 204 4.63 -7.92 -14.60
N ALA A 205 5.25 -7.52 -13.49
CA ALA A 205 6.53 -8.08 -13.08
C ALA A 205 6.40 -9.58 -12.73
N PRO A 206 7.44 -10.42 -12.98
CA PRO A 206 7.39 -11.83 -12.62
C PRO A 206 7.24 -12.02 -11.10
N ARG A 207 6.26 -12.84 -10.69
CA ARG A 207 5.83 -12.97 -9.28
C ARG A 207 6.94 -13.38 -8.31
N GLU A 208 7.84 -14.25 -8.74
CA GLU A 208 8.91 -14.78 -7.89
C GLU A 208 10.18 -13.93 -7.94
N LYS A 209 10.20 -12.88 -8.76
CA LYS A 209 11.39 -12.05 -8.92
C LYS A 209 11.51 -11.09 -7.73
N PRO A 210 12.65 -11.09 -7.02
CA PRO A 210 12.81 -10.27 -5.83
C PRO A 210 12.87 -8.78 -6.16
N VAL A 211 12.53 -7.98 -5.18
CA VAL A 211 12.69 -6.54 -5.10
C VAL A 211 13.88 -6.27 -4.18
N LEU A 212 14.73 -5.33 -4.57
CA LEU A 212 15.77 -4.83 -3.68
C LEU A 212 15.22 -3.63 -2.92
N THR A 213 14.89 -3.80 -1.64
CA THR A 213 14.47 -2.68 -0.81
C THR A 213 15.71 -1.96 -0.30
N VAL A 214 15.89 -0.70 -0.66
CA VAL A 214 17.02 0.15 -0.23
C VAL A 214 16.56 1.10 0.86
N THR A 215 17.17 1.01 2.04
CA THR A 215 16.87 1.86 3.19
C THR A 215 18.06 1.96 4.16
N ASP A 216 17.90 2.53 5.35
CA ASP A 216 18.91 2.63 6.40
C ASP A 216 18.95 1.39 7.32
N GLY A 217 20.04 1.24 8.07
CA GLY A 217 20.26 0.09 8.94
C GLY A 217 19.20 -0.11 10.02
N GLN A 218 18.67 0.98 10.61
CA GLN A 218 17.62 0.87 11.64
C GLN A 218 16.30 0.36 11.04
N GLN A 219 15.92 0.86 9.86
CA GLN A 219 14.73 0.36 9.19
C GLN A 219 14.90 -1.09 8.74
N ILE A 220 16.10 -1.51 8.31
CA ILE A 220 16.36 -2.93 8.01
C ILE A 220 16.23 -3.80 9.27
N GLU A 221 16.82 -3.39 10.39
CA GLU A 221 16.67 -4.10 11.67
C GLU A 221 15.21 -4.23 12.09
N TYR A 222 14.43 -3.16 11.89
CA TYR A 222 12.98 -3.20 12.12
C TYR A 222 12.29 -4.20 11.19
N ILE A 223 12.57 -4.19 9.88
CA ILE A 223 11.99 -5.12 8.88
C ILE A 223 12.31 -6.59 9.21
N GLU A 224 13.50 -6.86 9.75
CA GLU A 224 13.94 -8.19 10.15
C GLU A 224 13.33 -8.66 11.49
N SER A 225 12.73 -7.75 12.25
CA SER A 225 12.26 -8.02 13.61
C SER A 225 10.88 -8.69 13.68
N ASP A 226 10.61 -9.32 14.83
CA ASP A 226 9.26 -9.77 15.18
C ASP A 226 8.26 -8.61 15.35
N LEU A 227 8.73 -7.39 15.57
CA LEU A 227 7.86 -6.22 15.63
C LEU A 227 7.25 -5.92 14.27
N PHE A 228 8.02 -5.98 13.19
CA PHE A 228 7.48 -5.83 11.83
C PHE A 228 6.42 -6.89 11.54
N ARG A 229 6.64 -8.14 11.96
CA ARG A 229 5.65 -9.23 11.82
C ARG A 229 4.41 -9.05 12.66
N ARG A 230 4.51 -8.38 13.81
CA ARG A 230 3.34 -8.02 14.63
C ARG A 230 2.55 -6.89 13.95
N ASN A 231 3.22 -5.82 13.54
CA ASN A 231 2.61 -4.70 12.85
C ASN A 231 1.93 -5.14 11.54
N GLU A 232 2.56 -6.03 10.77
CA GLU A 232 1.97 -6.67 9.59
C GLU A 232 0.61 -7.33 9.89
N ARG A 233 0.47 -8.00 11.04
CA ARG A 233 -0.78 -8.65 11.45
C ARG A 233 -1.82 -7.71 12.06
N GLU A 234 -1.38 -6.58 12.61
CA GLU A 234 -2.26 -5.58 13.22
C GLU A 234 -2.77 -4.58 12.17
N GLU A 235 -1.94 -4.25 11.18
CA GLU A 235 -2.20 -3.24 10.16
C GLU A 235 -2.85 -3.83 8.90
N LEU A 236 -2.65 -5.13 8.60
CA LEU A 236 -3.12 -5.78 7.37
C LEU A 236 -3.82 -7.12 7.65
N THR A 237 -4.68 -7.54 6.73
CA THR A 237 -5.35 -8.86 6.77
C THR A 237 -4.49 -10.02 6.31
N HIS A 238 -3.38 -9.71 5.63
CA HIS A 238 -2.45 -10.67 5.05
C HIS A 238 -1.01 -10.16 5.21
N GLY A 239 -0.04 -11.08 5.04
CA GLY A 239 1.37 -10.69 5.02
C GLY A 239 1.72 -9.90 3.75
N VAL A 240 2.75 -9.06 3.82
CA VAL A 240 3.27 -8.29 2.69
C VAL A 240 4.12 -9.15 1.77
N GLY A 241 4.75 -10.21 2.32
CA GLY A 241 5.61 -11.10 1.56
C GLY A 241 6.73 -11.75 2.36
N LYS A 242 7.65 -12.36 1.60
CA LYS A 242 8.85 -12.98 2.13
C LYS A 242 9.98 -11.95 2.15
N ILE A 243 10.43 -11.62 3.36
CA ILE A 243 11.67 -10.88 3.56
C ILE A 243 12.82 -11.86 3.32
N GLY A 244 13.73 -11.50 2.44
CA GLY A 244 14.91 -12.26 2.08
C GLY A 244 16.15 -11.78 2.85
N PRO A 245 17.35 -12.21 2.44
CA PRO A 245 18.58 -11.83 3.12
C PRO A 245 18.87 -10.33 2.97
N ARG A 246 19.46 -9.76 4.02
CA ARG A 246 20.12 -8.44 3.99
C ARG A 246 21.25 -8.43 2.96
N ARG A 247 21.41 -7.30 2.27
CA ARG A 247 22.40 -7.02 1.22
C ARG A 247 23.24 -5.81 1.63
N GLY A 248 24.26 -6.06 2.45
CA GLY A 248 25.07 -4.99 3.04
C GLY A 248 24.28 -4.13 4.02
N ASP A 249 24.71 -2.89 4.23
CA ASP A 249 24.16 -2.05 5.30
C ASP A 249 22.89 -1.29 4.92
N PHE A 250 22.56 -1.25 3.63
CA PHE A 250 21.51 -0.36 3.08
C PHE A 250 20.46 -1.08 2.23
N ALA A 251 20.47 -2.42 2.18
CA ALA A 251 19.48 -3.11 1.37
C ALA A 251 19.06 -4.46 1.93
N ILE A 252 17.85 -4.89 1.57
CA ILE A 252 17.29 -6.19 1.92
C ILE A 252 16.40 -6.71 0.78
N ASP A 253 16.45 -8.01 0.53
CA ASP A 253 15.62 -8.65 -0.48
C ASP A 253 14.17 -8.76 -0.01
N PHE A 254 13.22 -8.64 -0.93
CA PHE A 254 11.79 -8.79 -0.66
C PHE A 254 11.09 -9.47 -1.84
N VAL A 255 10.23 -10.45 -1.57
CA VAL A 255 9.31 -11.02 -2.58
C VAL A 255 7.88 -10.80 -2.11
N PRO A 256 7.07 -10.00 -2.83
CA PRO A 256 5.70 -9.68 -2.43
C PRO A 256 4.77 -10.88 -2.53
N LEU A 257 3.79 -10.96 -1.62
CA LEU A 257 2.67 -11.90 -1.76
C LEU A 257 1.69 -11.42 -2.85
N PRO A 258 1.05 -12.35 -3.59
CA PRO A 258 0.03 -11.99 -4.57
C PRO A 258 -1.15 -11.20 -3.98
N LEU A 259 -1.46 -11.42 -2.70
CA LEU A 259 -2.56 -10.74 -2.00
C LEU A 259 -2.35 -9.23 -1.90
N CYS A 260 -1.11 -8.73 -1.96
CA CYS A 260 -0.81 -7.30 -1.97
C CYS A 260 -1.47 -6.54 -3.14
N ALA A 261 -1.88 -7.24 -4.20
CA ALA A 261 -2.58 -6.65 -5.33
C ALA A 261 -4.07 -6.41 -5.08
N ILE A 262 -4.63 -6.94 -4.00
CA ILE A 262 -6.04 -6.81 -3.63
C ILE A 262 -6.18 -5.64 -2.64
N VAL A 263 -7.35 -5.01 -2.63
CA VAL A 263 -7.70 -4.02 -1.61
C VAL A 263 -7.81 -4.74 -0.27
N ASP A 264 -7.19 -4.19 0.77
CA ASP A 264 -7.24 -4.72 2.13
C ASP A 264 -8.41 -4.07 2.91
N PRO A 265 -9.39 -4.84 3.40
CA PRO A 265 -10.54 -4.29 4.12
C PRO A 265 -10.22 -3.74 5.51
N MET A 266 -9.05 -4.04 6.07
CA MET A 266 -8.60 -3.51 7.37
C MET A 266 -7.81 -2.22 7.24
N ASP A 267 -7.33 -1.90 6.04
CA ASP A 267 -6.75 -0.59 5.74
C ASP A 267 -7.82 0.31 5.09
N PRO A 268 -8.49 1.20 5.86
CA PRO A 268 -9.52 2.09 5.31
C PRO A 268 -8.99 3.09 4.29
N MET A 269 -7.66 3.23 4.17
CA MET A 269 -6.98 4.12 3.24
C MET A 269 -6.33 3.38 2.08
N ASP A 270 -6.61 2.08 1.92
CA ASP A 270 -6.13 1.31 0.79
C ASP A 270 -6.87 1.75 -0.50
N PRO A 271 -6.17 2.31 -1.51
CA PRO A 271 -6.80 2.88 -2.71
C PRO A 271 -7.37 1.83 -3.68
#